data_AF-A0A820NMI4-F1
#
_entry.id   AF-A0A820NMI4-F1
#
_cell.length_a   1.000
_cell.length_b   1.000
_cell.length_c   1.000
_cell.angle_alpha   90.00
_cell.angle_beta   90.00
_cell.angle_gamma   90.00
#
_symmetry.space_group_name_H-M   'P 1'
#
loop_
_entity.id
_entity.type
_entity.pdbx_description
1 polymer ?
#
loop_
_entity_poly.entity_id
_entity_poly.type
_entity_poly.pdbx_seq_one_letter_code
_entity_poly.pdbx_strand_id
1 'polypeptide(L)' 'MLNRDYVNGLIHNDDAFTFLRCDRSSPAFWELKKKEVMAMIRQLGCPTLFLTLSAAETKWSELIVI' A
#
# COMPACT_ATOMS: atom_id res chain seq x y z
N MET A 1 28.35 9.61 11.37
CA MET A 1 27.99 9.88 9.95
C MET A 1 27.65 8.56 9.29
N LEU A 2 26.60 8.49 8.47
CA LEU A 2 26.25 7.29 7.70
C LEU A 2 27.38 6.96 6.70
N ASN A 3 27.80 5.69 6.65
CA ASN A 3 28.77 5.21 5.67
C ASN A 3 28.10 5.18 4.28
N ARG A 4 28.54 6.08 3.38
CA ARG A 4 27.93 6.26 2.07
C ARG A 4 28.12 5.04 1.16
N ASP A 5 29.26 4.37 1.25
CA ASP A 5 29.56 3.20 0.42
C ASP A 5 28.65 2.03 0.79
N TYR A 6 28.38 1.87 2.09
CA TYR A 6 27.44 0.88 2.58
C TYR A 6 26.01 1.18 2.11
N VAL A 7 25.55 2.43 2.23
CA VAL A 7 24.21 2.84 1.76
C VAL A 7 24.08 2.66 0.25
N ASN A 8 25.12 2.99 -0.52
CA ASN A 8 25.13 2.77 -1.97
C ASN A 8 25.04 1.29 -2.33
N GLY A 9 25.71 0.42 -1.57
CA GLY A 9 25.59 -1.03 -1.72
C GLY A 9 24.14 -1.52 -1.52
N LEU A 10 23.47 -1.03 -0.47
CA LEU A 10 22.08 -1.39 -0.19
C LEU A 10 21.10 -0.93 -1.28
N ILE A 11 21.37 0.21 -1.92
CA ILE A 11 20.57 0.72 -3.03
C ILE A 11 20.84 -0.09 -4.29
N HIS A 12 22.10 -0.38 -4.61
CA HIS A 12 22.46 -1.10 -5.83
C HIS A 12 21.93 -2.55 -5.84
N ASN A 13 21.89 -3.18 -4.66
CA ASN A 13 21.39 -4.55 -4.50
C ASN A 13 19.88 -4.63 -4.23
N ASP A 14 19.17 -3.50 -4.15
CA ASP A 14 17.76 -3.43 -3.71
C ASP A 14 17.48 -4.07 -2.32
N ASP A 15 18.53 -4.27 -1.51
CA ASP A 15 18.43 -4.87 -0.17
C ASP A 15 17.54 -4.00 0.74
N ALA A 16 17.71 -2.67 0.65
CA ALA A 16 16.90 -1.72 1.41
C ALA A 16 15.42 -1.78 1.01
N PHE A 17 15.13 -1.91 -0.29
CA PHE A 17 13.75 -2.03 -0.79
C PHE A 17 13.13 -3.35 -0.32
N THR A 18 13.88 -4.44 -0.42
CA THR A 18 13.46 -5.79 -0.01
C THR A 18 13.17 -5.88 1.48
N PHE A 19 13.93 -5.17 2.30
CA PHE A 19 13.68 -5.05 3.74
C PHE A 19 12.44 -4.18 4.01
N LEU A 20 12.38 -2.98 3.43
CA LEU A 20 11.33 -2.01 3.73
C LEU A 20 9.95 -2.44 3.22
N ARG A 21 9.84 -3.23 2.16
CA ARG A 21 8.55 -3.74 1.68
C ARG A 21 7.78 -4.57 2.72
N CYS A 22 8.43 -5.02 3.80
CA CYS A 22 7.75 -5.72 4.89
C CYS A 22 7.04 -4.78 5.87
N ASP A 23 7.48 -3.52 5.96
CA ASP A 23 6.85 -2.50 6.79
C ASP A 23 5.74 -1.78 6.02
N ARG A 24 4.51 -1.87 6.53
CA ARG A 24 3.31 -1.28 5.91
C ARG A 24 3.35 0.24 5.86
N SER A 25 4.14 0.88 6.70
CA SER A 25 4.31 2.34 6.72
C SER A 25 5.35 2.81 5.72
N SER A 26 6.12 1.89 5.12
CA SER A 26 7.22 2.26 4.25
C SER A 26 6.76 2.61 2.83
N PRO A 27 7.46 3.52 2.13
CA PRO A 27 7.21 3.80 0.71
C PRO A 27 7.36 2.56 -0.18
N ALA A 28 8.30 1.66 0.13
CA ALA A 28 8.56 0.44 -0.64
C ALA A 28 7.35 -0.52 -0.63
N PHE A 29 6.67 -0.65 0.52
CA PHE A 29 5.44 -1.43 0.62
C PHE A 29 4.33 -0.85 -0.26
N TRP A 30 4.10 0.47 -0.18
CA TRP A 30 3.06 1.12 -0.98
C TRP A 30 3.33 1.07 -2.48
N GLU A 31 4.60 1.18 -2.89
CA GLU A 31 4.97 1.02 -4.29
C GLU A 31 4.63 -0.38 -4.81
N LEU A 32 4.92 -1.43 -4.03
CA LEU A 32 4.57 -2.81 -4.38
C LEU A 32 3.05 -2.98 -4.50
N LYS A 33 2.28 -2.51 -3.50
CA LYS A 33 0.81 -2.60 -3.53
C LYS A 33 0.18 -1.83 -4.69
N LYS A 34 0.73 -0.67 -5.05
CA LYS A 34 0.32 0.06 -6.25
C LYS A 34 0.53 -0.78 -7.52
N LYS A 35 1.69 -1.44 -7.67
CA LYS A 35 1.97 -2.31 -8.82
C LYS A 35 1.02 -3.51 -8.87
N GLU A 36 0.75 -4.15 -7.74
CA GLU A 36 -0.23 -5.24 -7.63
C GLU A 36 -1.63 -4.79 -8.07
N VAL A 37 -2.11 -3.63 -7.60
CA VAL A 37 -3.43 -3.09 -8.00
C VAL A 37 -3.49 -2.82 -9.50
N MET A 38 -2.46 -2.20 -10.07
CA MET A 38 -2.40 -1.95 -11.52
C MET A 38 -2.39 -3.25 -12.33
N ALA A 39 -1.71 -4.29 -11.84
CA ALA A 39 -1.72 -5.61 -12.46
C ALA A 39 -3.12 -6.25 -12.39
N MET A 40 -3.81 -6.15 -11.24
CA MET A 40 -5.18 -6.63 -11.09
C MET A 40 -6.14 -5.89 -12.03
N ILE A 41 -6.04 -4.57 -12.15
CA ILE A 41 -6.88 -3.79 -13.09
C ILE A 41 -6.67 -4.26 -14.53
N ARG A 42 -5.42 -4.54 -14.91
CA ARG A 42 -5.09 -5.02 -16.27
C ARG A 42 -5.63 -6.43 -16.53
N GLN A 43 -5.59 -7.33 -15.54
CA GLN A 43 -5.96 -8.73 -15.71
C GLN A 43 -7.46 -9.00 -15.49
N LEU A 44 -8.06 -8.36 -14.50
CA LEU A 44 -9.43 -8.60 -14.04
C LEU A 44 -10.42 -7.56 -14.56
N GLY A 45 -9.92 -6.40 -15.03
CA GLY A 45 -10.74 -5.28 -15.48
C GLY A 45 -11.02 -4.26 -14.39
N CYS A 46 -12.10 -3.48 -14.57
CA CYS A 46 -12.45 -2.38 -13.68
C CYS A 46 -12.73 -2.89 -12.25
N PRO A 47 -12.14 -2.30 -11.21
CA PRO A 47 -12.41 -2.70 -9.83
C PRO A 47 -13.87 -2.39 -9.47
N THR A 48 -14.53 -3.33 -8.80
CA THR A 48 -15.89 -3.13 -8.27
C THR A 48 -15.82 -2.94 -6.76
N LEU A 49 -16.34 -1.82 -6.25
CA LEU A 49 -16.47 -1.58 -4.81
C LEU A 49 -17.76 -2.23 -4.31
N PHE A 50 -17.62 -3.20 -3.42
CA PHE A 50 -18.76 -3.80 -2.71
C PHE A 50 -18.80 -3.22 -1.30
N LEU A 51 -19.93 -2.60 -0.97
CA LEU A 51 -20.19 -2.08 0.37
C LEU A 51 -21.40 -2.80 0.93
N THR A 52 -21.20 -3.58 1.99
CA THR A 52 -22.28 -4.20 2.75
C THR A 52 -22.56 -3.36 3.97
N LEU A 53 -23.76 -2.78 4.07
CA LEU A 53 -24.21 -1.99 5.20
C LEU A 53 -25.24 -2.78 5.99
N SER A 54 -25.08 -2.85 7.31
CA SER A 54 -26.11 -3.32 8.22
C SER A 54 -27.01 -2.17 8.69
N ALA A 55 -28.04 -2.49 9.46
CA ALA A 55 -28.90 -1.47 10.05
C ALA A 55 -28.19 -0.65 11.15
N ALA A 56 -27.09 -1.16 11.73
CA ALA A 56 -26.36 -0.51 12.81
C ALA A 56 -25.63 0.76 12.37
N GLU A 57 -25.30 0.88 11.08
CA GLU A 57 -24.58 1.97 10.45
C GLU A 57 -25.41 3.26 10.49
N THR A 58 -26.73 3.15 10.63
CA THR A 58 -27.64 4.30 10.85
C THR A 58 -27.42 5.01 12.19
N LYS A 59 -26.71 4.38 13.14
CA LYS A 59 -26.47 4.93 14.48
C LYS A 59 -25.17 5.73 14.60
N TRP A 60 -24.35 5.76 13.56
CA TRP A 60 -23.03 6.39 13.58
C TRP A 60 -23.13 7.76 12.92
N SER A 61 -23.54 8.78 13.69
CA SER A 61 -23.76 10.13 13.18
C SER A 61 -22.50 10.73 12.52
N GLU A 62 -21.31 10.36 12.98
CA GLU A 62 -20.04 10.81 12.41
C GLU A 62 -19.81 10.33 10.97
N LEU A 63 -20.47 9.24 10.56
CA LEU A 63 -20.35 8.66 9.21
C LEU A 63 -21.47 9.10 8.26
N ILE A 64 -22.56 9.66 8.78
CA ILE A 64 -23.76 10.01 8.00
C ILE A 64 -23.81 11.51 7.68
N VAL A 65 -23.13 12.35 8.46
CA VAL A 65 -23.12 13.79 8.25
C VAL A 65 -22.08 14.16 7.17
N ILE A 66 -22.53 14.84 6.13
CA ILE A 66 -21.73 15.38 5.00
C ILE A 66 -21.28 16.80 5.31
#